data_AF-A0A7C5P5P1-F1
#
_entry.id   AF-A0A7C5P5P1-F1
#
_cell.length_a   1.000
_cell.length_b   1.000
_cell.length_c   1.000
_cell.angle_alpha   90.00
_cell.angle_beta   90.00
_cell.angle_gamma   90.00
#
_symmetry.space_group_name_H-M   'P 1'
#
loop_
_entity.id
_entity.type
_entity.pdbx_description
1 polymer ?
#
loop_
_entity_poly.entity_id
_entity_poly.type
_entity_poly.pdbx_seq_one_letter_code
_entity_poly.pdbx_strand_id
1 'polypeptide(L)'
;MEEVHKPLVVSIFGNILLAILKVFVGFLYSSLALISDGIHSLSDVVTSIVGYLGVKISSKPADRTHPFGHSRFESLFAFFIGMALFLVAYEIGRDALERIFVGYTIEVNSLMLAVVVL
;
A
#
# COMPACT_ATOMS: atom_id res chain seq x y z
N MET A 1 -16.07 -15.03 9.82
CA MET A 1 -14.58 -15.11 9.83
C MET A 1 -14.01 -15.28 8.42
N GLU A 2 -14.54 -16.16 7.56
CA GLU A 2 -14.07 -16.29 6.15
C GLU A 2 -14.25 -15.04 5.28
N GLU A 3 -15.23 -14.18 5.56
CA GLU A 3 -15.49 -12.97 4.76
C GLU A 3 -14.39 -11.92 4.86
N VAL A 4 -13.64 -11.86 5.97
CA VAL A 4 -12.59 -10.85 6.19
C VAL A 4 -11.29 -11.19 5.43
N HIS A 5 -11.02 -12.48 5.19
CA HIS A 5 -9.81 -12.92 4.50
C HIS A 5 -9.91 -12.80 2.97
N LYS A 6 -11.11 -12.96 2.39
CA LYS A 6 -11.35 -12.85 0.94
C LYS A 6 -10.84 -11.53 0.33
N PRO A 7 -11.20 -10.34 0.84
CA PRO A 7 -10.74 -9.08 0.27
C PRO A 7 -9.23 -8.88 0.41
N LEU A 8 -8.62 -9.33 1.52
CA LEU A 8 -7.17 -9.22 1.72
C LEU A 8 -6.37 -10.07 0.74
N VAL A 9 -6.84 -11.30 0.48
CA VAL A 9 -6.20 -12.19 -0.51
C VAL A 9 -6.35 -11.61 -1.92
N VAL A 10 -7.53 -11.11 -2.29
CA VAL A 10 -7.73 -10.44 -3.58
C VAL A 10 -6.83 -9.22 -3.72
N SER A 11 -6.70 -8.41 -2.66
CA SER A 11 -5.82 -7.24 -2.64
C SER A 11 -4.35 -7.63 -2.84
N ILE A 12 -3.87 -8.69 -2.18
CA ILE A 12 -2.49 -9.18 -2.35
C ILE A 12 -2.23 -9.59 -3.80
N PHE A 13 -3.07 -10.47 -4.35
CA PHE A 13 -2.86 -10.95 -5.72
C PHE A 13 -3.06 -9.85 -6.77
N GLY A 14 -4.06 -8.98 -6.57
CA GLY A 14 -4.34 -7.85 -7.45
C GLY A 14 -3.17 -6.87 -7.48
N ASN A 15 -2.66 -6.45 -6.32
CA ASN A 15 -1.54 -5.52 -6.23
C ASN A 15 -0.22 -6.11 -6.71
N ILE A 16 0.03 -7.42 -6.50
CA ILE A 16 1.20 -8.10 -7.09
C ILE A 16 1.11 -8.04 -8.62
N LEU A 17 -0.04 -8.40 -9.19
CA LEU A 17 -0.23 -8.39 -10.64
C LEU A 17 -0.07 -6.98 -11.22
N LEU A 18 -0.68 -5.98 -10.58
CA LEU A 18 -0.57 -4.57 -10.97
C LEU A 18 0.88 -4.09 -10.86
N ALA A 19 1.59 -4.40 -9.77
CA ALA A 19 2.99 -4.03 -9.60
C ALA A 19 3.86 -4.60 -10.73
N ILE A 20 3.70 -5.88 -11.06
CA ILE A 20 4.46 -6.53 -12.14
C ILE A 20 4.16 -5.84 -13.48
N LEU A 21 2.88 -5.61 -13.79
CA LEU A 21 2.48 -4.97 -15.04
C LEU A 21 3.02 -3.53 -15.14
N LYS A 22 2.84 -2.73 -14.09
CA LYS A 22 3.32 -1.33 -14.02
C LYS A 22 4.83 -1.25 -14.13
N VAL A 23 5.57 -2.06 -13.38
CA VAL A 23 7.05 -2.07 -13.47
C VAL A 23 7.50 -2.52 -14.85
N PHE A 24 6.94 -3.60 -15.39
CA PHE A 24 7.31 -4.11 -16.71
C PHE A 24 7.05 -3.11 -17.83
N VAL A 25 5.85 -2.52 -17.88
CA VAL A 25 5.50 -1.47 -18.84
C VAL A 25 6.35 -0.22 -18.59
N GLY A 26 6.58 0.15 -17.34
CA GLY A 26 7.45 1.26 -16.94
C GLY A 26 8.88 1.10 -17.47
N PHE A 27 9.44 -0.10 -17.43
CA PHE A 27 10.74 -0.41 -18.04
C PHE A 27 10.70 -0.33 -19.57
N LEU A 28 9.69 -0.92 -20.22
CA LEU A 28 9.56 -0.89 -21.69
C LEU A 28 9.47 0.54 -22.24
N TYR A 29 8.77 1.43 -21.55
CA TYR A 29 8.56 2.81 -21.97
C TYR A 29 9.48 3.81 -21.23
N SER A 30 10.47 3.33 -20.48
CA SER A 30 11.42 4.16 -19.71
C SER A 30 10.75 5.24 -18.83
N SER A 31 9.61 4.91 -18.22
CA SER A 31 8.81 5.84 -17.40
C SER A 31 9.10 5.64 -15.92
N LEU A 32 9.88 6.55 -15.34
CA LEU A 32 10.14 6.57 -13.88
C LEU A 32 8.86 6.74 -13.06
N ALA A 33 7.89 7.51 -13.57
CA ALA A 33 6.60 7.69 -12.90
C ALA A 33 5.84 6.37 -12.77
N LEU A 34 5.81 5.56 -13.83
CA LEU A 34 5.11 4.28 -13.83
C LEU A 34 5.84 3.20 -13.01
N ILE A 35 7.17 3.23 -13.00
CA ILE A 35 7.97 2.38 -12.10
C ILE A 35 7.70 2.75 -10.63
N SER A 36 7.66 4.05 -10.30
CA SER A 36 7.34 4.53 -8.95
C SER A 36 5.94 4.10 -8.51
N ASP A 37 4.96 4.15 -9.41
CA ASP A 37 3.60 3.71 -9.11
C ASP A 37 3.51 2.18 -8.95
N GLY A 38 4.30 1.42 -9.72
CA GLY A 38 4.45 -0.03 -9.51
C GLY A 38 5.07 -0.38 -8.14
N ILE A 39 6.04 0.41 -7.67
CA ILE A 39 6.60 0.27 -6.32
C ILE A 39 5.55 0.60 -5.25
N HIS A 40 4.69 1.60 -5.47
CA HIS A 40 3.59 1.91 -4.57
C HIS A 40 2.63 0.73 -4.43
N SER A 41 2.24 0.10 -5.55
CA SER A 41 1.43 -1.13 -5.52
C SER A 41 2.13 -2.27 -4.76
N LEU A 42 3.47 -2.37 -4.77
CA LEU A 42 4.19 -3.33 -3.91
C LEU A 42 4.06 -2.99 -2.42
N SER A 43 4.09 -1.72 -2.05
CA SER A 43 3.84 -1.29 -0.66
C SER A 43 2.43 -1.70 -0.19
N ASP A 44 1.43 -1.64 -1.08
CA ASP A 44 0.07 -2.10 -0.78
C ASP A 44 -0.03 -3.62 -0.56
N VAL A 45 0.79 -4.40 -1.28
CA VAL A 45 0.94 -5.85 -1.03
C VAL A 45 1.44 -6.08 0.39
N VAL A 46 2.49 -5.37 0.80
CA VAL A 46 3.08 -5.50 2.16
C VAL A 46 2.03 -5.15 3.21
N THR A 47 1.33 -4.02 3.04
CA THR A 47 0.25 -3.59 3.94
C THR A 47 -0.87 -4.64 4.03
N SER A 48 -1.26 -5.22 2.89
CA SER A 48 -2.29 -6.26 2.84
C SER A 48 -1.86 -7.56 3.53
N ILE A 49 -0.58 -7.96 3.41
CA ILE A 49 0.00 -9.10 4.12
C ILE A 49 0.00 -8.85 5.62
N VAL A 50 0.43 -7.67 6.06
CA VAL A 50 0.44 -7.28 7.48
C VAL A 50 -0.99 -7.29 8.03
N GLY A 51 -1.97 -6.77 7.28
CA GLY A 51 -3.39 -6.84 7.64
C GLY A 51 -3.90 -8.28 7.77
N TYR A 52 -3.55 -9.15 6.81
CA TYR A 52 -3.91 -10.58 6.86
C TYR A 52 -3.32 -11.29 8.08
N LEU A 53 -2.05 -11.06 8.38
CA LEU A 53 -1.41 -11.59 9.58
C LEU A 53 -2.05 -11.03 10.85
N GLY A 54 -2.39 -9.75 10.86
CA GLY A 54 -3.04 -9.08 11.98
C GLY A 54 -4.39 -9.70 12.32
N VAL A 55 -5.25 -9.91 11.31
CA VAL A 55 -6.54 -10.60 11.47
C VAL A 55 -6.35 -12.05 11.91
N LYS A 56 -5.36 -12.76 11.33
CA LYS A 56 -5.09 -14.16 11.68
C LYS A 56 -4.62 -14.32 13.13
N ILE A 57 -3.78 -13.41 13.61
CA ILE A 57 -3.27 -13.41 15.00
C ILE A 57 -4.39 -12.97 15.95
N SER A 58 -5.15 -11.92 15.61
CA SER A 58 -6.22 -11.42 16.48
C SER A 58 -7.38 -12.40 16.64
N SER A 59 -7.63 -13.21 15.62
CA SER A 59 -8.67 -14.25 15.64
C SER A 59 -8.27 -15.51 16.41
N LYS A 60 -7.04 -15.59 16.95
CA LYS A 60 -6.59 -16.76 17.70
C LYS A 60 -7.28 -16.82 19.08
N PRO A 61 -7.84 -17.98 19.49
CA PRO A 61 -8.47 -18.13 20.79
C PRO A 61 -7.47 -17.94 21.93
N ALA A 62 -7.98 -17.64 23.13
CA ALA A 62 -7.16 -17.44 24.33
C ALA A 62 -6.26 -18.67 24.60
N ASP A 63 -4.99 -18.40 24.89
CA ASP A 63 -3.99 -19.42 25.22
C ASP A 63 -3.40 -19.17 26.61
N ARG A 64 -2.54 -20.08 27.08
CA ARG A 64 -1.94 -19.98 28.43
C ARG A 64 -1.06 -18.74 28.61
N THR A 65 -0.57 -18.15 27.53
CA THR A 65 0.24 -16.92 27.57
C THR A 65 -0.62 -15.66 27.46
N HIS A 66 -1.82 -15.74 26.86
CA HIS A 66 -2.79 -14.65 26.74
C HIS A 66 -4.19 -15.10 27.22
N PRO A 67 -4.42 -15.10 28.55
CA PRO A 67 -5.70 -15.53 29.14
C PRO A 67 -6.89 -14.66 28.74
N PHE A 68 -6.65 -13.41 28.32
CA PHE A 68 -7.68 -12.48 27.83
C PHE A 68 -7.92 -12.55 26.31
N GLY A 69 -7.22 -13.43 25.59
CA GLY A 69 -7.31 -13.57 24.13
C GLY A 69 -6.36 -12.68 23.34
N HIS A 70 -6.29 -12.91 22.03
CA HIS A 70 -5.40 -12.20 21.10
C HIS A 70 -6.07 -11.03 20.37
N SER A 71 -7.34 -10.73 20.64
CA SER A 71 -8.10 -9.71 19.92
C SER A 71 -7.48 -8.29 19.97
N ARG A 72 -6.73 -7.97 21.03
CA ARG A 72 -6.00 -6.69 21.18
C ARG A 72 -4.88 -6.51 20.16
N PHE A 73 -4.37 -7.58 19.55
CA PHE A 73 -3.35 -7.47 18.51
C PHE A 73 -3.87 -6.76 17.26
N GLU A 74 -5.17 -6.85 16.95
CA GLU A 74 -5.77 -6.16 15.81
C GLU A 74 -5.55 -4.65 15.85
N SER A 75 -5.78 -4.03 17.02
CA SER A 75 -5.55 -2.61 17.23
C SER A 75 -4.08 -2.23 17.07
N LEU A 76 -3.16 -3.12 17.44
CA LEU A 76 -1.72 -2.90 17.29
C LEU A 76 -1.31 -2.93 15.81
N PHE A 77 -1.80 -3.91 15.03
CA PHE A 77 -1.57 -3.95 13.59
C PHE A 77 -2.21 -2.76 12.86
N ALA A 78 -3.44 -2.39 13.25
CA ALA A 78 -4.11 -1.19 12.71
C ALA A 78 -3.32 0.09 13.01
N PHE A 79 -2.72 0.21 14.20
CA PHE A 79 -1.86 1.34 14.56
C PHE A 79 -0.62 1.43 13.64
N PHE A 80 0.08 0.31 13.41
CA PHE A 80 1.25 0.30 12.52
C PHE A 80 0.89 0.62 11.07
N ILE A 81 -0.24 0.10 10.57
CA ILE A 81 -0.75 0.42 9.22
C ILE A 81 -1.08 1.92 9.13
N GLY A 82 -1.76 2.47 10.13
CA GLY A 82 -2.07 3.90 10.20
C GLY A 82 -0.82 4.78 10.25
N MET A 83 0.21 4.35 10.98
CA MET A 83 1.50 5.05 11.04
C MET A 83 2.21 5.05 9.67
N ALA A 84 2.19 3.93 8.95
CA ALA A 84 2.75 3.85 7.60
C ALA A 84 2.01 4.79 6.62
N LEU A 85 0.67 4.81 6.66
CA LEU A 85 -0.15 5.72 5.86
C LEU A 85 0.14 7.19 6.18
N PHE A 86 0.33 7.52 7.46
CA PHE A 86 0.69 8.88 7.88
C PHE A 86 2.05 9.32 7.32
N LEU A 87 3.05 8.44 7.31
CA LEU A 87 4.36 8.72 6.73
C LEU A 87 4.27 8.97 5.22
N VAL A 88 3.52 8.13 4.50
CA VAL A 88 3.30 8.31 3.05
C VAL A 88 2.58 9.63 2.77
N ALA A 89 1.54 9.95 3.54
CA ALA A 89 0.83 11.22 3.41
C ALA A 89 1.74 12.43 3.69
N TYR A 90 2.64 12.31 4.67
CA TYR A 90 3.62 13.35 4.97
C TYR A 90 4.62 13.55 3.82
N GLU A 91 5.16 12.49 3.24
CA GLU A 91 6.06 12.61 2.07
C GLU A 91 5.36 13.28 0.88
N ILE A 92 4.15 12.83 0.55
CA ILE A 92 3.36 13.44 -0.54
C ILE A 92 3.11 14.92 -0.25
N GLY A 93 2.74 15.27 0.99
CA GLY A 93 2.51 16.64 1.42
C GLY A 93 3.76 17.52 1.32
N ARG A 94 4.91 17.00 1.74
CA ARG A 94 6.20 17.69 1.65
C ARG A 94 6.58 17.94 0.18
N ASP A 95 6.50 16.92 -0.66
CA ASP A 95 6.84 17.02 -2.08
C ASP A 95 5.90 18.00 -2.81
N ALA A 96 4.60 17.99 -2.46
CA ALA A 96 3.64 18.93 -3.01
C ALA A 96 3.95 20.38 -2.63
N LEU A 97 4.29 20.64 -1.36
CA LEU A 97 4.67 21.98 -0.91
C LEU A 97 5.96 22.45 -1.60
N GLU A 98 6.98 21.60 -1.69
CA GLU A 98 8.24 21.93 -2.36
C GLU A 98 8.02 22.29 -3.82
N ARG A 99 7.17 21.54 -4.54
CA ARG A 99 6.82 21.86 -5.94
C ARG A 99 6.12 23.20 -6.09
N ILE A 100 5.24 23.57 -5.15
CA ILE A 100 4.55 24.87 -5.16
C ILE A 100 5.53 26.03 -4.95
N PHE A 101 6.50 25.88 -4.05
CA PHE A 101 7.45 26.96 -3.72
C PHE A 101 8.63 27.08 -4.71
N VAL A 102 9.10 25.97 -5.28
CA VAL A 102 10.27 25.96 -6.18
C VAL A 102 9.89 26.22 -7.64
N GLY A 103 8.61 26.14 -8.01
CA GLY A 103 8.14 26.51 -9.34
C GLY A 103 8.60 25.55 -10.44
N TYR A 104 8.54 24.23 -10.18
CA TYR A 104 8.82 23.23 -11.20
C TYR A 104 7.67 23.15 -12.21
N THR A 105 7.93 23.53 -13.47
CA THR A 105 7.04 23.22 -14.59
C THR A 105 7.25 21.76 -14.97
N ILE A 106 6.33 20.90 -14.55
CA ILE A 106 6.29 19.52 -15.03
C ILE A 106 5.66 19.57 -16.42
N GLU A 107 6.44 19.26 -17.47
CA GLU A 107 5.87 19.01 -18.79
C GLU A 107 5.07 17.71 -18.73
N VAL A 108 3.75 17.84 -18.63
CA VAL A 108 2.85 16.70 -18.50
C VAL A 108 2.56 16.14 -19.89
N ASN A 109 3.05 14.94 -20.17
CA ASN A 109 2.68 14.20 -21.39
C ASN A 109 1.31 13.53 -21.20
N SER A 110 0.45 13.53 -22.23
CA SER A 110 -0.88 12.91 -22.24
C SER A 110 -0.87 11.44 -21.81
N LEU A 111 0.24 10.74 -22.06
CA LEU A 111 0.47 9.36 -21.63
C LEU A 111 0.63 9.22 -20.11
N MET A 112 1.23 10.19 -19.41
CA MET A 112 1.29 10.17 -17.94
C MET A 112 -0.10 10.31 -17.31
N LEU A 113 -0.97 11.13 -17.92
CA LEU A 113 -2.36 11.28 -17.45
C LEU A 113 -3.19 10.02 -17.66
N ALA A 114 -3.03 9.36 -18.81
CA ALA A 114 -3.76 8.11 -19.10
C ALA A 114 -3.39 6.97 -18.14
N VAL A 115 -2.14 6.96 -17.65
CA VAL A 115 -1.61 5.92 -16.76
C VAL A 115 -2.00 6.15 -15.29
N VAL A 116 -2.20 7.41 -14.86
CA VAL A 116 -2.69 7.72 -13.50
C VAL A 116 -4.17 7.38 -13.32
N VAL A 117 -4.94 7.38 -14.42
CA VAL A 117 -6.39 7.12 -14.41
C VAL A 117 -6.73 5.62 -14.44
N LEU A 118 -5.76 4.76 -14.75
CA LEU A 118 -5.94 3.32 -15.00
C LEU A 118 -5.44 2.47 -13.83
#